data_AF-A0A660TJZ8-F1
#
_entry.id   AF-A0A660TJZ8-F1
#
_cell.length_a   1.000
_cell.length_b   1.000
_cell.length_c   1.000
_cell.angle_alpha   90.00
_cell.angle_beta   90.00
_cell.angle_gamma   90.00
#
_symmetry.space_group_name_H-M   'P 1'
#
loop_
_entity.id
_entity.type
_entity.pdbx_description
1 polymer ?
#
loop_
_entity_poly.entity_id
_entity_poly.type
_entity_poly.pdbx_seq_one_letter_code
_entity_poly.pdbx_strand_id
1 'polypeptide(L)'
;TILDGCEVIYALHTDKDGNLWAAGAGKNKVWKYNGESWDEGEDFESCTAIYCLTEDINGNLYAGGWSDKLTAKVWTYDGLSWDKGKGLSGFVIRALETIP
;
A
#
# COMPACT_ATOMS: atom_id res chain seq x y z
N THR A 1 2.51 17.08 9.53
CA THR A 1 3.29 15.94 10.06
C THR A 1 3.88 15.19 8.87
N ILE A 2 4.88 14.32 9.07
CA ILE A 2 5.68 13.73 7.97
C ILE A 2 4.84 12.89 6.97
N LEU A 3 3.66 12.39 7.37
CA LEU A 3 2.78 11.55 6.55
C LEU A 3 1.34 12.09 6.50
N ASP A 4 1.19 13.40 6.28
CA ASP A 4 -0.11 14.08 6.11
C ASP A 4 -1.18 13.73 7.17
N GLY A 5 -0.77 13.57 8.42
CA GLY A 5 -1.70 13.25 9.51
C GLY A 5 -2.27 11.83 9.46
N CYS A 6 -1.58 10.88 8.81
CA CYS A 6 -1.82 9.45 9.00
C CYS A 6 -1.99 9.12 10.49
N GLU A 7 -3.00 8.31 10.80
CA GLU A 7 -3.34 7.96 12.19
C GLU A 7 -2.43 6.84 12.74
N VAL A 8 -2.06 5.89 11.89
CA VAL A 8 -1.28 4.71 12.28
C VAL A 8 -0.62 4.07 11.06
N ILE A 9 0.61 3.57 11.25
CA ILE A 9 1.36 2.77 10.27
C ILE A 9 1.29 1.30 10.65
N TYR A 10 0.88 0.46 9.71
CA TYR A 10 0.76 -0.99 9.88
C TYR A 10 1.85 -1.76 9.14
N ALA A 11 2.32 -1.24 8.00
CA ALA A 11 3.26 -1.94 7.14
C ALA A 11 4.35 -1.02 6.65
N LEU A 12 5.55 -1.61 6.51
CA LEU A 12 6.70 -1.03 5.86
C LEU A 12 7.24 -2.05 4.86
N HIS A 13 7.78 -1.57 3.73
CA HIS A 13 8.47 -2.40 2.76
C HIS A 13 9.62 -1.62 2.12
N THR A 14 10.78 -2.25 1.93
CA THR A 14 11.88 -1.64 1.18
C THR A 14 11.89 -2.26 -0.21
N ASP A 15 11.71 -1.43 -1.25
CA ASP A 15 11.71 -1.91 -2.63
C ASP A 15 13.14 -2.24 -3.12
N LYS A 16 13.23 -2.94 -4.25
CA LYS A 16 14.50 -3.31 -4.90
C LYS A 16 15.42 -2.13 -5.24
N ASP A 17 14.85 -0.93 -5.38
CA ASP A 17 15.58 0.30 -5.70
C ASP A 17 16.02 1.05 -4.43
N GLY A 18 15.73 0.50 -3.25
CA GLY A 18 16.15 1.01 -1.95
C GLY A 18 15.22 2.06 -1.33
N ASN A 19 14.03 2.28 -1.90
CA ASN A 19 13.05 3.20 -1.32
C ASN A 19 12.26 2.51 -0.20
N LEU A 20 11.88 3.28 0.82
CA LEU A 20 11.02 2.79 1.89
C LEU A 20 9.56 3.18 1.61
N TRP A 21 8.69 2.19 1.60
CA TRP A 21 7.25 2.35 1.46
C TRP A 21 6.58 2.17 2.82
N ALA A 22 5.59 2.99 3.12
CA ALA A 22 4.81 2.93 4.34
C ALA A 22 3.31 2.91 4.02
N ALA A 23 2.56 2.11 4.77
CA ALA A 23 1.12 2.01 4.62
C ALA A 23 0.41 1.83 5.97
N GLY A 24 -0.83 2.28 6.03
CA GLY A 24 -1.54 2.41 7.29
C GLY A 24 -3.02 2.76 7.16
N ALA A 25 -3.52 3.49 8.15
CA ALA A 25 -4.90 3.99 8.19
C ALA A 25 -4.95 5.48 8.57
N GLY A 26 -6.16 6.05 8.53
CA GLY A 26 -6.42 7.48 8.67
C GLY A 26 -6.25 8.26 7.37
N LYS A 27 -5.57 7.66 6.39
CA LYS A 27 -5.49 8.11 5.00
C LYS A 27 -5.58 6.89 4.09
N ASN A 28 -6.16 7.10 2.92
CA ASN A 28 -6.43 6.11 1.90
C ASN A 28 -5.25 5.96 0.93
N LYS A 29 -3.99 5.92 1.39
CA LYS A 29 -2.81 5.93 0.50
C LYS A 29 -1.61 5.17 1.05
N VAL A 30 -0.60 5.00 0.20
CA VAL A 30 0.75 4.50 0.53
C VAL A 30 1.76 5.63 0.30
N TRP A 31 2.72 5.80 1.19
CA TRP A 31 3.78 6.82 1.08
C TRP A 31 5.11 6.20 0.67
N LYS A 32 5.89 6.92 -0.13
CA LYS A 32 7.24 6.52 -0.53
C LYS A 32 8.29 7.48 0.03
N TYR A 33 9.35 6.95 0.63
CA TYR A 33 10.54 7.69 1.02
C TYR A 33 11.70 7.33 0.10
N ASN A 34 12.22 8.34 -0.60
CA ASN A 34 13.29 8.18 -1.59
C ASN A 34 14.71 8.33 -1.01
N GLY A 35 14.85 8.37 0.32
CA GLY A 35 16.14 8.63 0.98
C GLY A 35 16.36 10.09 1.39
N GLU A 36 15.55 11.02 0.89
CA GLU A 36 15.63 12.45 1.23
C GLU A 36 14.31 12.96 1.82
N SER A 37 13.19 12.67 1.14
CA SER A 37 11.86 13.14 1.51
C SER A 37 10.80 12.06 1.31
N TRP A 38 9.70 12.18 2.06
CA TRP A 38 8.47 11.43 1.79
C TRP A 38 7.69 12.13 0.70
N ASP A 39 7.22 11.37 -0.30
CA ASP A 39 6.18 11.85 -1.20
C ASP A 39 4.80 11.77 -0.52
N GLU A 40 3.82 12.48 -1.10
CA GLU A 40 2.46 12.52 -0.56
C GLU A 40 1.63 11.26 -0.89
N GLY A 41 2.21 10.27 -1.58
CA GLY A 41 1.53 9.06 -2.03
C GLY A 41 0.43 9.29 -3.06
N GLU A 42 -0.14 8.20 -3.57
CA GLU A 42 -1.36 8.24 -4.39
C GLU A 42 -2.59 7.82 -3.58
N ASP A 43 -3.69 8.56 -3.74
CA ASP A 43 -4.95 8.26 -3.07
C ASP A 43 -5.64 7.06 -3.72
N PHE A 44 -5.89 6.03 -2.93
CA PHE A 44 -6.64 4.85 -3.32
C PHE A 44 -8.14 5.11 -3.17
N GLU A 45 -8.86 4.93 -4.26
CA GLU A 45 -10.32 4.97 -4.27
C GLU A 45 -10.89 3.82 -3.44
N SER A 46 -11.86 4.16 -2.57
CA SER A 46 -12.56 3.18 -1.73
C SER A 46 -11.61 2.35 -0.85
N CYS A 47 -10.56 2.98 -0.31
CA CYS A 47 -9.65 2.39 0.67
C CYS A 47 -9.89 3.00 2.06
N THR A 48 -9.79 2.19 3.10
CA THR A 48 -9.82 2.71 4.48
C THR A 48 -8.53 2.41 5.24
N ALA A 49 -7.94 1.23 5.00
CA ALA A 49 -6.73 0.81 5.67
C ALA A 49 -5.96 -0.19 4.80
N ILE A 50 -4.64 -0.03 4.80
CA ILE A 50 -3.70 -0.96 4.18
C ILE A 50 -2.89 -1.59 5.31
N TYR A 51 -2.84 -2.91 5.32
CA TYR A 51 -2.24 -3.68 6.41
C TYR A 51 -0.94 -4.38 6.02
N CYS A 52 -0.67 -4.52 4.73
CA CYS A 52 0.51 -5.23 4.25
C CYS A 52 0.98 -4.69 2.90
N LEU A 53 2.28 -4.83 2.68
CA LEU A 53 3.00 -4.48 1.46
C LEU A 53 3.95 -5.62 1.12
N THR A 54 4.09 -5.97 -0.16
CA THR A 54 5.07 -6.92 -0.67
C THR A 54 5.45 -6.56 -2.10
N GLU A 55 6.62 -6.99 -2.57
CA GLU A 55 7.13 -6.75 -3.93
C GLU A 55 7.34 -8.09 -4.64
N ASP A 56 7.03 -8.19 -5.95
CA ASP A 56 7.40 -9.36 -6.75
C ASP A 56 8.82 -9.24 -7.34
N ILE A 57 9.29 -10.30 -7.99
CA ILE A 57 10.62 -10.34 -8.61
C ILE A 57 10.82 -9.31 -9.74
N ASN A 58 9.73 -8.79 -10.31
CA ASN A 58 9.77 -7.79 -11.37
C ASN A 58 9.76 -6.35 -10.80
N GLY A 59 9.57 -6.19 -9.50
CA GLY A 59 9.47 -4.91 -8.82
C GLY A 59 8.06 -4.34 -8.74
N ASN A 60 7.03 -5.14 -9.00
CA ASN A 60 5.66 -4.71 -8.78
C ASN A 60 5.36 -4.76 -7.29
N LEU A 61 4.82 -3.67 -6.72
CA LEU A 61 4.39 -3.65 -5.33
C LEU A 61 2.91 -3.99 -5.22
N TYR A 62 2.58 -4.72 -4.16
CA TYR A 62 1.22 -5.13 -3.82
C TYR A 62 0.87 -4.61 -2.44
N ALA A 63 -0.25 -3.91 -2.36
CA ALA A 63 -0.83 -3.45 -1.10
C ALA A 63 -2.10 -4.26 -0.80
N GLY A 64 -2.17 -4.85 0.38
CA GLY A 64 -3.34 -5.60 0.84
C GLY A 64 -4.04 -4.86 1.97
N GLY A 65 -5.36 -4.69 1.85
CA GLY A 65 -6.13 -3.94 2.84
C GLY A 65 -7.61 -4.27 2.88
N TRP A 66 -8.37 -3.32 3.41
CA TRP A 66 -9.82 -3.32 3.38
C TRP A 66 -10.33 -2.09 2.61
N SER A 67 -11.52 -2.24 2.01
CA SER A 67 -12.26 -1.14 1.38
C SER A 67 -13.40 -0.60 2.24
N ASP A 68 -13.88 0.60 1.90
CA ASP A 68 -15.09 1.22 2.47
C ASP A 68 -16.37 0.38 2.30
N LYS A 69 -16.38 -0.55 1.33
CA LYS A 69 -17.45 -1.52 1.08
C LYS A 69 -17.34 -2.80 1.91
N LEU A 70 -16.50 -2.81 2.94
CA LEU A 70 -16.27 -3.98 3.80
C LEU A 70 -15.76 -5.21 3.05
N THR A 71 -14.97 -4.99 1.99
CA THR A 71 -14.37 -6.06 1.20
C THR A 71 -12.84 -6.00 1.21
N ALA A 72 -12.22 -7.16 1.23
CA ALA A 72 -10.79 -7.34 1.01
C ALA A 72 -10.41 -6.79 -0.37
N LYS A 73 -9.34 -6.01 -0.46
CA LYS A 73 -8.89 -5.40 -1.71
C LYS A 73 -7.36 -5.42 -1.80
N VAL A 74 -6.86 -5.75 -2.99
CA VAL A 74 -5.43 -5.69 -3.36
C VAL A 74 -5.24 -4.58 -4.37
N TRP A 75 -4.26 -3.71 -4.16
CA TRP A 75 -3.80 -2.73 -5.13
C TRP A 75 -2.42 -3.12 -5.65
N THR A 76 -2.15 -2.81 -6.91
CA THR A 76 -0.87 -3.12 -7.57
C THR A 76 -0.21 -1.85 -8.07
N TYR A 77 1.09 -1.70 -7.85
CA TYR A 77 1.93 -0.66 -8.41
C TYR A 77 2.87 -1.28 -9.45
N ASP A 78 2.87 -0.72 -10.66
CA ASP A 78 3.65 -1.22 -11.80
C ASP A 78 4.99 -0.51 -12.00
N GLY A 79 5.44 0.27 -11.01
CA GLY A 79 6.61 1.13 -11.12
C GLY A 79 6.29 2.56 -11.59
N LEU A 80 5.07 2.82 -12.05
CA LEU A 80 4.62 4.14 -12.49
C LEU A 80 3.42 4.62 -11.66
N SER A 81 2.39 3.80 -11.49
CA SER A 81 1.14 4.17 -10.82
C SER A 81 0.47 3.00 -10.11
N TRP A 82 -0.39 3.30 -9.13
CA TRP A 82 -1.25 2.29 -8.52
C TRP A 82 -2.51 2.04 -9.35
N ASP A 83 -2.93 0.78 -9.43
CA ASP A 83 -4.21 0.42 -10.03
C ASP A 83 -5.40 0.83 -9.13
N LYS A 84 -6.63 0.64 -9.64
CA LYS A 84 -7.86 0.92 -8.88
C LYS A 84 -8.16 -0.09 -7.77
N GLY A 85 -7.32 -1.11 -7.64
CA GLY A 85 -7.45 -2.26 -6.76
C GLY A 85 -8.54 -3.25 -7.17
N LYS A 86 -8.27 -4.53 -6.92
CA LYS A 86 -9.16 -5.65 -7.18
C LYS A 86 -9.76 -6.16 -5.88
N GLY A 87 -11.09 -6.18 -5.82
CA GLY A 87 -11.83 -6.78 -4.70
C GLY A 87 -11.72 -8.29 -4.69
N LEU A 88 -11.61 -8.87 -3.50
CA LEU A 88 -11.61 -10.30 -3.24
C LEU A 88 -12.83 -10.68 -2.39
N SER A 89 -13.27 -11.94 -2.47
CA SER A 89 -14.25 -12.46 -1.52
C SER A 89 -13.61 -12.52 -0.13
N GLY A 90 -14.08 -11.70 0.80
CA GLY A 90 -13.58 -11.64 2.17
C GLY A 90 -13.64 -10.23 2.73
N PHE A 91 -13.21 -10.06 3.98
CA PHE A 91 -13.35 -8.79 4.70
C PHE A 91 -12.08 -7.95 4.68
N VAL A 92 -10.93 -8.56 5.02
CA VAL A 92 -9.65 -7.84 5.18
C VAL A 92 -8.49 -8.72 4.75
N ILE A 93 -7.50 -8.12 4.11
CA ILE A 93 -6.19 -8.73 3.86
C ILE A 93 -5.24 -8.23 4.94
N ARG A 94 -4.64 -9.15 5.70
CA ARG A 94 -3.71 -8.84 6.78
C ARG A 94 -2.25 -9.08 6.41
N ALA A 95 -2.02 -9.95 5.43
CA ALA A 95 -0.70 -10.30 4.93
C ALA A 95 -0.83 -10.70 3.46
N LEU A 96 0.22 -10.40 2.71
CA LEU A 96 0.46 -10.86 1.35
C LEU A 96 1.92 -11.30 1.29
N GLU A 97 2.19 -12.25 0.41
CA GLU A 97 3.54 -12.67 0.04
C GLU A 97 3.51 -12.96 -1.46
N THR A 98 4.57 -12.59 -2.16
CA THR A 98 4.77 -12.93 -3.57
C THR A 98 5.59 -14.21 -3.67
N ILE A 99 5.36 -14.97 -4.75
CA ILE A 99 6.15 -16.16 -5.03
C ILE A 99 7.28 -15.75 -5.98
N PRO A 100 8.51 -16.28 -5.81
CA PRO A 100 9.62 -16.04 -6.72
C PRO A 100 9.32 -16.37 -8.19
#